data_AF-A0A919TL64-F1
#
_entry.id   AF-A0A919TL64-F1
#
_cell.length_a   1.000
_cell.length_b   1.000
_cell.length_c   1.000
_cell.angle_alpha   90.00
_cell.angle_beta   90.00
_cell.angle_gamma   90.00
#
_symmetry.space_group_name_H-M   'P 1'
#
loop_
_entity.id
_entity.type
_entity.pdbx_description
1 polymer ?
#
loop_
_entity_poly.entity_id
_entity_poly.type
_entity_poly.pdbx_seq_one_letter_code
_entity_poly.pdbx_strand_id
1 'polypeptide(L)'
;MQIELIEGDITTQQVDAIVNAANSSLLGGGGVDGVIHTVGPVHSSTEDRTELLRSCYTKSLRVADELGARSVAFPLISAGVYRWPVEDAVRQALTTLRGAAPVHVRTARLVLFGPEAAGTAQRVAAELG
;
A
#
# COMPACT_ATOMS: atom_id res chain seq x y z
N MET A 1 0.67 -12.63 -8.69
CA MET A 1 1.55 -12.09 -7.63
C MET A 1 1.01 -12.54 -6.29
N GLN A 2 1.86 -12.91 -5.33
CA GLN A 2 1.48 -13.24 -3.95
C GLN A 2 1.32 -11.96 -3.13
N ILE A 3 0.34 -11.93 -2.23
CA ILE A 3 0.13 -10.81 -1.31
C ILE A 3 0.29 -11.31 0.12
N GLU A 4 1.17 -10.65 0.87
CA GLU A 4 1.46 -10.95 2.26
C GLU A 4 0.95 -9.81 3.15
N LEU A 5 0.23 -10.16 4.22
CA LEU A 5 -0.18 -9.21 5.26
C LEU A 5 0.83 -9.26 6.39
N ILE A 6 1.51 -8.15 6.67
CA ILE A 6 2.58 -8.07 7.66
C ILE A 6 2.18 -7.06 8.74
N GLU A 7 2.12 -7.49 10.00
CA GLU A 7 2.10 -6.57 11.12
C GLU A 7 3.54 -6.12 11.42
N GLY A 8 3.79 -4.81 11.41
CA GLY A 8 5.09 -4.29 11.79
C GLY A 8 5.48 -2.96 11.16
N ASP A 9 6.78 -2.69 11.17
CA ASP A 9 7.38 -1.49 10.59
C ASP A 9 7.79 -1.74 9.14
N ILE A 10 7.35 -0.88 8.23
CA ILE A 10 7.68 -1.00 6.81
C ILE A 10 9.16 -0.76 6.53
N THR A 11 9.86 0.00 7.38
CA THR A 11 11.28 0.34 7.20
C THR A 11 12.21 -0.83 7.43
N THR A 12 11.73 -1.89 8.09
CA THR A 12 12.52 -3.10 8.40
C THR A 12 12.31 -4.22 7.38
N GLN A 13 11.49 -3.98 6.35
CA GLN A 13 11.14 -5.00 5.37
C GLN A 13 12.28 -5.22 4.37
N GLN A 14 12.71 -6.47 4.24
CA GLN A 14 13.64 -6.88 3.20
C GLN A 14 12.86 -7.15 1.91
N VAL A 15 12.81 -6.14 1.04
CA VAL A 15 12.17 -6.14 -0.28
C VAL A 15 13.00 -5.28 -1.24
N ASP A 16 12.77 -5.42 -2.55
CA ASP A 16 13.51 -4.65 -3.56
C ASP A 16 13.04 -3.20 -3.66
N ALA A 17 11.77 -2.92 -3.32
CA ALA A 17 11.20 -1.57 -3.35
C ALA A 17 10.26 -1.33 -2.16
N ILE A 18 10.29 -0.12 -1.60
CA ILE A 18 9.37 0.31 -0.55
C ILE A 18 8.55 1.49 -1.07
N VAL A 19 7.23 1.42 -0.89
CA VAL A 19 6.34 2.54 -1.17
C VAL A 19 6.24 3.45 0.05
N ASN A 20 6.51 4.73 -0.14
CA ASN A 20 6.31 5.75 0.89
C ASN A 20 5.00 6.49 0.66
N ALA A 21 4.10 6.45 1.64
CA ALA A 21 2.90 7.28 1.68
C ALA A 21 3.28 8.71 2.07
N ALA A 22 3.76 9.48 1.10
CA ALA A 22 4.19 10.85 1.29
C ALA A 22 2.98 11.79 1.47
N ASN A 23 3.22 12.88 2.19
CA ASN A 23 2.32 14.03 2.13
C ASN A 23 2.56 14.81 0.82
N SER A 24 1.66 15.75 0.49
CA SER A 24 1.73 16.53 -0.76
C SER A 24 3.01 17.37 -0.92
N SER A 25 3.77 17.61 0.16
CA SER A 25 5.04 18.35 0.09
C SER A 25 6.25 17.49 -0.30
N LEU A 26 6.10 16.16 -0.34
CA LEU A 26 7.16 15.19 -0.65
C LEU A 26 8.46 15.36 0.19
N LEU A 27 8.41 16.08 1.31
CA LEU A 27 9.56 16.25 2.20
C LEU A 27 9.95 14.89 2.80
N GLY A 28 11.04 14.34 2.31
CA GLY A 28 11.55 13.02 2.66
C GLY A 28 12.21 13.00 4.03
N GLY A 29 11.93 11.94 4.80
CA GLY A 29 12.71 11.56 5.96
C GLY A 29 13.27 10.15 5.75
N GLY A 30 14.60 10.01 5.89
CA GLY A 30 15.30 8.72 5.99
C GLY A 30 15.56 8.01 4.67
N GLY A 31 16.84 8.00 4.24
CA GLY A 31 17.29 7.32 3.03
C GLY A 31 16.90 5.85 3.00
N VAL A 32 16.24 5.46 1.92
CA VAL A 32 16.09 4.06 1.50
C VAL A 32 16.47 4.04 0.02
N ASP A 33 17.36 3.15 -0.37
CA ASP A 33 17.66 2.91 -1.78
C ASP A 33 16.43 2.21 -2.40
N GLY A 34 15.75 2.85 -3.37
CA GLY A 34 14.58 2.29 -4.05
C GLY A 34 13.18 2.69 -3.53
N VAL A 35 13.03 3.89 -2.94
CA VAL A 35 11.70 4.39 -2.52
C VAL A 35 10.83 4.81 -3.71
N ILE A 36 9.59 4.32 -3.73
CA ILE A 36 8.53 4.83 -4.61
C ILE A 36 7.63 5.74 -3.79
N HIS A 37 7.59 7.03 -4.13
CA HIS A 37 6.74 7.99 -3.44
C HIS A 37 5.34 8.00 -4.03
N THR A 38 4.33 7.92 -3.17
CA THR A 38 2.92 8.07 -3.55
C THR A 38 2.20 8.95 -2.54
N VAL A 39 1.29 9.79 -3.00
CA VAL A 39 0.47 10.67 -2.15
C VAL A 39 -0.96 10.18 -2.21
N GLY A 40 -1.43 9.66 -1.08
CA GLY A 40 -2.83 9.24 -0.92
C GLY A 40 -3.78 10.43 -0.81
N PRO A 41 -5.07 10.27 -1.17
CA PRO A 41 -6.09 11.29 -0.92
C PRO A 41 -6.42 11.40 0.57
N VAL A 42 -6.79 12.60 1.02
CA VAL A 42 -7.49 12.82 2.30
C VAL A 42 -8.91 12.29 2.17
N HIS A 43 -9.37 11.50 3.15
CA HIS A 43 -10.72 10.96 3.16
C HIS A 43 -11.78 12.07 3.24
N SER A 44 -12.86 11.91 2.47
CA SER A 44 -14.03 12.78 2.46
C SER A 44 -15.28 11.93 2.62
N SER A 45 -16.19 12.32 3.52
CA SER A 45 -17.50 11.68 3.65
C SER A 45 -18.52 12.15 2.60
N THR A 46 -18.14 13.11 1.74
CA THR A 46 -19.04 13.77 0.76
C THR A 46 -18.58 13.61 -0.69
N GLU A 47 -17.34 13.18 -0.90
CA GLU A 47 -16.74 13.02 -2.22
C GLU A 47 -16.07 11.64 -2.27
N ASP A 48 -16.42 10.84 -3.28
CA ASP A 48 -15.78 9.56 -3.51
C ASP A 48 -14.39 9.77 -4.13
N ARG A 49 -13.36 9.39 -3.37
CA ARG A 49 -11.94 9.46 -3.78
C ARG A 49 -11.33 8.08 -3.93
N THR A 50 -12.16 7.03 -4.00
CA THR A 50 -11.72 5.63 -4.02
C THR A 50 -10.77 5.37 -5.17
N GLU A 51 -11.09 5.87 -6.37
CA GLU A 51 -10.23 5.72 -7.54
C GLU A 51 -8.89 6.42 -7.38
N LEU A 52 -8.82 7.55 -6.66
CA LEU A 52 -7.54 8.19 -6.35
C LEU A 52 -6.70 7.30 -5.44
N LEU A 53 -7.29 6.73 -4.38
CA LEU A 53 -6.60 5.79 -3.49
C LEU A 53 -6.12 4.55 -4.25
N ARG A 54 -6.97 3.93 -5.07
CA ARG A 54 -6.61 2.79 -5.91
C ARG A 54 -5.47 3.14 -6.87
N SER A 55 -5.48 4.35 -7.43
CA SER A 55 -4.42 4.82 -8.32
C SER A 55 -3.05 4.90 -7.64
N CYS A 56 -3.00 5.15 -6.33
CA CYS A 56 -1.74 5.15 -5.57
C CYS A 56 -1.10 3.77 -5.58
N TYR A 57 -1.89 2.71 -5.40
CA TYR A 57 -1.39 1.32 -5.45
C TYR A 57 -1.02 0.90 -6.88
N THR A 58 -1.88 1.17 -7.87
CA THR A 58 -1.61 0.74 -9.26
C THR A 58 -0.36 1.41 -9.84
N LYS A 59 -0.20 2.73 -9.66
CA LYS A 59 0.96 3.46 -10.16
C LYS A 59 2.25 3.04 -9.46
N SER A 60 2.22 2.85 -8.15
CA SER A 60 3.43 2.46 -7.41
C SER A 60 3.85 1.02 -7.76
N LEU A 61 2.89 0.09 -7.89
CA LEU A 61 3.18 -1.27 -8.33
C LEU A 61 3.78 -1.27 -9.74
N ARG A 62 3.21 -0.47 -10.66
CA ARG A 62 3.72 -0.34 -12.02
C ARG A 62 5.16 0.16 -12.04
N VAL A 63 5.50 1.19 -11.25
CA VAL A 63 6.87 1.70 -11.16
C VAL A 63 7.82 0.62 -10.62
N ALA A 64 7.44 -0.10 -9.56
CA ALA A 64 8.25 -1.21 -9.04
C ALA A 64 8.50 -2.27 -10.12
N ASP A 65 7.45 -2.61 -10.87
CA ASP A 65 7.51 -3.60 -11.94
C ASP A 65 8.37 -3.16 -13.13
N GLU A 66 8.27 -1.90 -13.55
CA GLU A 66 9.08 -1.30 -14.62
C GLU A 66 10.57 -1.23 -14.24
N LEU A 67 10.88 -1.09 -12.95
CA LEU A 67 12.25 -1.14 -12.42
C LEU A 67 12.78 -2.58 -12.25
N GLY A 68 11.96 -3.60 -12.52
CA GLY A 68 12.34 -5.00 -12.39
C GLY A 68 12.36 -5.53 -10.96
N ALA A 69 11.72 -4.84 -10.01
CA ALA A 69 11.60 -5.31 -8.63
C ALA A 69 10.86 -6.67 -8.60
N ARG A 70 11.36 -7.60 -7.77
CA ARG A 70 10.72 -8.91 -7.55
C ARG A 70 9.77 -8.85 -6.35
N SER A 71 10.01 -7.92 -5.43
CA SER A 71 9.26 -7.73 -4.20
C SER A 71 9.06 -6.25 -3.87
N VAL A 72 7.88 -5.90 -3.37
CA VAL A 72 7.53 -4.53 -2.99
C VAL A 72 6.73 -4.50 -1.69
N ALA A 73 7.01 -3.53 -0.82
CA ALA A 73 6.24 -3.29 0.40
C ALA A 73 5.41 -2.00 0.29
N PHE A 74 4.14 -2.10 0.66
CA PHE A 74 3.18 -1.01 0.74
C PHE A 74 2.76 -0.76 2.19
N PRO A 75 2.66 0.50 2.63
CA PRO A 75 1.94 0.83 3.84
C PRO A 75 0.43 0.81 3.55
N LEU A 76 -0.40 0.89 4.58
CA LEU A 76 -1.83 1.17 4.41
C LEU A 76 -2.05 2.66 4.07
N ILE A 77 -2.02 2.98 2.78
CA ILE A 77 -2.08 4.36 2.27
C ILE A 77 -3.37 5.04 2.75
N SER A 78 -3.25 6.30 3.16
CA SER A 78 -4.31 7.18 3.65
C SER A 78 -5.00 6.80 4.98
N ALA A 79 -4.70 5.66 5.59
CA ALA A 79 -5.33 5.23 6.85
C ALA A 79 -4.78 5.92 8.12
N GLY A 80 -3.70 6.71 7.99
CA GLY A 80 -3.12 7.51 9.08
C GLY A 80 -3.73 8.93 9.15
N VAL A 81 -2.88 9.96 8.99
CA VAL A 81 -3.26 11.38 9.07
C VAL A 81 -4.41 11.76 8.13
N TYR A 82 -4.54 11.05 7.00
CA TYR A 82 -5.57 11.27 6.00
C TYR A 82 -6.92 10.62 6.32
N ARG A 83 -7.01 9.91 7.46
CA ARG A 83 -8.23 9.39 8.10
C ARG A 83 -9.14 8.57 7.19
N TRP A 84 -8.56 7.83 6.24
CA TRP A 84 -9.31 6.84 5.50
C TRP A 84 -9.73 5.70 6.42
N PRO A 85 -11.01 5.27 6.44
CA PRO A 85 -11.47 4.16 7.26
C PRO A 85 -10.65 2.90 6.98
N VAL A 86 -10.06 2.31 8.04
CA VAL A 86 -9.11 1.19 7.91
C VAL A 86 -9.68 0.02 7.11
N GLU A 87 -10.91 -0.39 7.41
CA GLU A 87 -11.56 -1.52 6.73
C GLU A 87 -11.73 -1.26 5.23
N ASP A 88 -12.16 -0.05 4.85
CA ASP A 88 -12.28 0.32 3.44
C ASP A 88 -10.91 0.46 2.78
N ALA A 89 -9.94 1.12 3.42
CA ALA A 89 -8.57 1.26 2.90
C ALA A 89 -7.94 -0.10 2.57
N VAL A 90 -8.10 -1.07 3.47
CA VAL A 90 -7.65 -2.44 3.28
C VAL A 90 -8.38 -3.08 2.10
N ARG A 91 -9.71 -2.96 2.04
CA ARG A 91 -10.52 -3.54 0.95
C ARG A 91 -10.07 -2.99 -0.40
N GLN A 92 -9.85 -1.68 -0.50
CA GLN A 92 -9.36 -1.05 -1.74
C GLN A 92 -7.94 -1.49 -2.09
N ALA A 93 -7.03 -1.55 -1.10
CA ALA A 93 -5.66 -2.02 -1.31
C ALA A 93 -5.63 -3.46 -1.85
N LEU A 94 -6.32 -4.38 -1.17
CA LEU A 94 -6.36 -5.79 -1.53
C LEU A 94 -7.02 -6.02 -2.88
N THR A 95 -8.17 -5.39 -3.13
CA THR A 95 -8.88 -5.50 -4.42
C THR A 95 -7.97 -5.04 -5.56
N THR A 96 -7.27 -3.91 -5.38
CA THR A 96 -6.38 -3.34 -6.39
C THR A 96 -5.17 -4.25 -6.64
N LEU A 97 -4.49 -4.70 -5.59
CA LEU A 97 -3.29 -5.52 -5.72
C LEU A 97 -3.60 -6.93 -6.24
N ARG A 98 -4.74 -7.53 -5.85
CA ARG A 98 -5.18 -8.85 -6.35
C ARG A 98 -5.58 -8.81 -7.83
N GLY A 99 -6.15 -7.69 -8.28
CA GLY A 99 -6.53 -7.48 -9.68
C GLY A 99 -5.35 -7.17 -10.61
N ALA A 100 -4.15 -6.96 -10.07
CA ALA A 100 -2.97 -6.60 -10.86
C ALA A 100 -2.21 -7.83 -11.40
N ALA A 101 -1.64 -7.69 -12.59
CA ALA A 101 -0.80 -8.69 -13.24
C ALA A 101 0.57 -8.11 -13.65
N PRO A 102 1.45 -7.80 -12.67
CA PRO A 102 2.81 -7.33 -12.96
C PRO A 102 3.66 -8.41 -13.64
N VAL A 103 4.67 -7.99 -14.40
CA VAL A 103 5.58 -8.86 -15.17
C VAL A 103 6.69 -9.45 -14.28
N HIS A 104 7.32 -8.60 -13.48
CA HIS A 104 8.47 -8.89 -12.64
C HIS A 104 8.09 -9.12 -11.18
N VAL A 105 7.23 -8.29 -10.61
CA VAL A 105 6.86 -8.35 -9.18
C VAL A 105 6.16 -9.66 -8.86
N ARG A 106 6.72 -10.43 -7.92
CA ARG A 106 6.21 -11.72 -7.47
C ARG A 106 5.52 -11.64 -6.12
N THR A 107 5.98 -10.73 -5.25
CA THR A 107 5.44 -10.56 -3.90
C THR A 107 5.15 -9.09 -3.61
N ALA A 108 3.93 -8.80 -3.13
CA ALA A 108 3.59 -7.51 -2.54
C ALA A 108 3.25 -7.70 -1.05
N ARG A 109 3.91 -6.95 -0.17
CA ARG A 109 3.60 -6.90 1.26
C ARG A 109 2.71 -5.71 1.55
N LEU A 110 1.56 -5.92 2.20
CA LEU A 110 0.80 -4.85 2.84
C LEU A 110 1.20 -4.83 4.31
N VAL A 111 1.97 -3.81 4.70
CA VAL A 111 2.52 -3.64 6.04
C VAL A 111 1.61 -2.74 6.87
N LEU A 112 1.18 -3.26 8.01
CA LEU A 112 0.14 -2.72 8.85
C LEU A 112 0.73 -2.38 10.21
N PHE A 113 0.59 -1.11 10.60
CA PHE A 113 1.10 -0.64 11.87
C PHE A 113 0.12 -0.97 13.00
N GLY A 114 0.47 -1.97 13.80
CA GLY A 114 -0.29 -2.38 14.99
C GLY A 114 -1.35 -3.46 14.75
N PRO A 115 -1.78 -4.13 15.83
CA PRO A 115 -2.59 -5.35 15.77
C PRO A 115 -4.02 -5.11 15.29
N GLU A 116 -4.58 -3.92 15.48
CA GLU A 116 -5.94 -3.59 15.06
C GLU A 116 -6.08 -3.54 13.52
N ALA A 117 -5.14 -2.85 12.87
CA ALA A 117 -5.09 -2.79 11.41
C ALA A 117 -4.79 -4.16 10.81
N ALA A 118 -3.87 -4.93 11.43
CA ALA A 118 -3.56 -6.29 11.04
C ALA A 118 -4.77 -7.22 11.13
N GLY A 119 -5.49 -7.21 12.25
CA GLY A 119 -6.71 -8.00 12.46
C GLY A 119 -7.81 -7.63 11.46
N THR A 120 -7.98 -6.34 11.17
CA THR A 120 -8.92 -5.87 10.13
C THR A 120 -8.54 -6.39 8.75
N ALA A 121 -7.26 -6.36 8.40
CA ALA A 121 -6.81 -6.87 7.11
C ALA A 121 -7.01 -8.36 6.95
N GLN A 122 -6.77 -9.14 8.00
CA GLN A 122 -7.03 -10.58 7.98
C GLN A 122 -8.52 -10.88 7.76
N ARG A 123 -9.43 -10.17 8.45
CA ARG A 123 -10.88 -10.33 8.23
C ARG A 123 -11.27 -10.00 6.78
N VAL A 124 -10.87 -8.83 6.28
CA VAL A 124 -11.22 -8.40 4.91
C VAL A 124 -10.61 -9.33 3.87
N ALA A 125 -9.38 -9.81 4.06
CA ALA A 125 -8.76 -10.77 3.16
C ALA A 125 -9.53 -12.09 3.09
N ALA A 126 -10.07 -12.58 4.22
CA ALA A 126 -10.89 -13.79 4.26
C ALA A 126 -12.24 -13.61 3.55
N GLU A 127 -12.84 -12.42 3.62
CA GLU A 127 -14.09 -12.09 2.91
C GLU A 127 -13.92 -12.02 1.39
N LEU A 128 -12.75 -11.61 0.92
CA LEU A 128 -12.45 -11.43 -0.50
C LEU A 128 -12.04 -12.73 -1.23
N GLY A 129 -11.95 -13.86 -0.53
CA GLY A 129 -11.50 -15.16 -1.06
C GLY A 129 -10.03 -15.19 -1.46
#